data_AF-A0A2G9UNK7-F1
#
_entry.id   AF-A0A2G9UNK7-F1
#
_cell.length_a   1.000
_cell.length_b   1.000
_cell.length_c   1.000
_cell.angle_alpha   90.00
_cell.angle_beta   90.00
_cell.angle_gamma   90.00
#
_symmetry.space_group_name_H-M   'P 1'
#
loop_
_entity.id
_entity.type
_entity.pdbx_description
1 polymer ?
#
loop_
_entity_poly.entity_id
_entity_poly.type
_entity_poly.pdbx_seq_one_letter_code
_entity_poly.pdbx_strand_id
1 'polypeptide(L)'
;MGGSVYGTRKRWLKTGSVGHDGIAKMWDMGLGTLIREVPQPSECATGYKVRSVRCTPLGNGSNLVFVAAYNAISLTSKRKSFLALWAYSREKQALRTVIVRSTGRGDGVSSLCVSSCGNFTGVGSMGGSVYIFDTHEMKELIAFKVKEFQYVKDCFKEAMKLSRHLFGLC
;
A
#
# COMPACT_ATOMS: atom_id res chain seq x y z
N MET A 1 -46.30 2.82 -16.91
CA MET A 1 -45.31 2.12 -17.77
C MET A 1 -44.20 3.13 -18.07
N GLY A 2 -42.91 2.95 -17.80
CA GLY A 2 -42.14 1.89 -17.19
C GLY A 2 -40.92 2.52 -16.51
N GLY A 3 -40.42 1.87 -15.46
CA GLY A 3 -39.32 2.37 -14.65
C GLY A 3 -37.95 2.25 -15.34
N SER A 4 -37.04 3.16 -14.99
CA SER A 4 -35.60 2.97 -15.17
C SER A 4 -34.96 2.92 -13.79
N VAL A 5 -34.68 1.70 -13.33
CA VAL A 5 -33.84 1.41 -12.16
C VAL A 5 -32.46 0.99 -12.69
N TYR A 6 -31.42 1.23 -11.87
CA TYR A 6 -30.04 0.74 -11.97
C TYR A 6 -29.06 1.62 -12.80
N GLY A 7 -28.01 2.20 -12.24
CA GLY A 7 -27.50 2.10 -10.89
C GLY A 7 -26.50 3.22 -10.59
N THR A 8 -26.79 3.99 -9.56
CA THR A 8 -25.80 4.87 -8.92
C THR A 8 -24.67 4.01 -8.35
N ARG A 9 -23.55 3.91 -9.07
CA ARG A 9 -22.28 3.46 -8.48
C ARG A 9 -21.91 4.47 -7.39
N LYS A 10 -22.38 4.23 -6.16
CA LYS A 10 -21.91 4.97 -4.98
C LYS A 10 -20.41 4.71 -4.85
N ARG A 11 -19.63 5.67 -5.31
CA ARG A 11 -18.18 5.75 -5.19
C ARG A 11 -17.85 5.94 -3.71
N TRP A 12 -17.79 4.85 -2.96
CA TRP A 12 -17.32 4.87 -1.58
C TRP A 12 -15.80 5.01 -1.58
N LEU A 13 -15.30 6.23 -1.44
CA LEU A 13 -13.87 6.51 -1.25
C LEU A 13 -13.48 6.12 0.17
N LYS A 14 -13.17 4.85 0.46
CA LYS A 14 -12.60 4.50 1.77
C LYS A 14 -11.11 4.79 1.76
N THR A 15 -10.64 5.59 2.72
CA THR A 15 -9.24 5.98 2.81
C THR A 15 -8.58 5.29 3.99
N GLY A 16 -7.33 4.89 3.80
CA GLY A 16 -6.41 4.58 4.90
C GLY A 16 -5.60 5.84 5.19
N SER A 17 -5.60 6.29 6.43
CA SER A 17 -4.69 7.34 6.89
C SER A 17 -3.66 6.76 7.83
N VAL A 18 -2.52 7.44 7.94
CA VAL A 18 -1.45 7.09 8.87
C VAL A 18 -1.19 8.33 9.70
N GLY A 19 -1.38 8.23 11.01
CA GLY A 19 -1.15 9.33 11.95
C GLY A 19 0.32 9.44 12.35
N HIS A 20 0.65 10.49 13.11
CA HIS A 20 1.96 10.62 13.75
C HIS A 20 2.23 9.50 14.76
N ASP A 21 1.15 8.95 15.34
CA ASP A 21 1.13 7.75 16.17
C ASP A 21 1.67 6.49 15.46
N GLY A 22 1.84 6.54 14.13
CA GLY A 22 2.34 5.41 13.36
C GLY A 22 1.32 4.29 13.18
N ILE A 23 0.05 4.58 13.45
CA ILE A 23 -1.06 3.63 13.34
C ILE A 23 -1.83 3.94 12.06
N ALA A 24 -2.15 2.90 11.30
CA ALA A 24 -3.05 3.03 10.16
C ALA A 24 -4.50 2.95 10.62
N LYS A 25 -5.34 3.84 10.11
CA LYS A 25 -6.76 3.94 10.47
C LYS A 25 -7.63 3.81 9.24
N MET A 26 -8.72 3.05 9.35
CA MET A 26 -9.71 2.85 8.31
C MET A 26 -10.96 3.65 8.61
N TRP A 27 -11.42 4.43 7.64
CA TRP A 27 -12.55 5.34 7.81
C TRP A 27 -13.68 5.03 6.82
N ASP A 28 -14.92 5.20 7.28
CA ASP A 28 -16.07 5.32 6.40
C ASP A 28 -16.23 6.78 6.00
N MET A 29 -15.97 7.12 4.74
CA MET A 29 -16.07 8.50 4.27
C MET A 29 -17.50 8.95 3.98
N GLY A 30 -18.47 8.03 3.95
CA GLY A 30 -19.88 8.41 3.83
C GLY A 30 -20.42 8.96 5.13
N LEU A 31 -19.99 8.39 6.26
CA LEU A 31 -20.41 8.77 7.60
C LEU A 31 -19.36 9.60 8.37
N GLY A 32 -18.13 9.65 7.87
CA GLY A 32 -17.00 10.29 8.57
C GLY A 32 -16.53 9.52 9.81
N THR A 33 -16.87 8.23 9.95
CA THR A 33 -16.63 7.46 11.17
C THR A 33 -15.40 6.56 11.06
N LEU A 34 -14.69 6.39 12.17
CA LEU A 34 -13.62 5.41 12.29
C LEU A 34 -14.24 4.01 12.25
N ILE A 35 -13.82 3.19 11.29
CA ILE A 35 -14.21 1.78 11.23
C ILE A 35 -13.33 0.98 12.20
N ARG A 36 -12.00 1.15 12.09
CA ARG A 36 -11.01 0.36 12.84
C ARG A 36 -9.60 0.93 12.71
N GLU A 37 -8.77 0.67 13.72
CA GLU A 37 -7.31 0.76 13.63
C GLU A 37 -6.72 -0.55 13.08
N VAL A 38 -5.88 -0.43 12.05
CA VAL A 38 -5.19 -1.56 11.43
C VAL A 38 -4.12 -2.07 12.40
N PRO A 39 -4.20 -3.33 12.85
CA PRO A 39 -3.21 -3.89 13.75
C PRO A 39 -1.86 -4.04 13.04
N GLN A 40 -0.78 -4.11 13.81
CA GLN A 40 0.52 -4.46 13.24
C GLN A 40 0.56 -5.97 12.92
N PRO A 41 1.16 -6.38 11.79
CA PRO A 41 1.44 -7.78 11.55
C PRO A 41 2.36 -8.35 12.62
N SER A 42 2.28 -9.66 12.91
CA SER A 42 3.07 -10.32 13.95
C SER A 42 4.58 -10.17 13.70
N GLU A 43 5.02 -10.18 12.44
CA GLU A 43 6.40 -9.97 12.03
C GLU A 43 6.92 -8.56 12.34
N CYS A 44 6.01 -7.61 12.57
CA CYS A 44 6.29 -6.20 12.82
C CYS A 44 5.83 -5.73 14.20
N ALA A 45 5.31 -6.61 15.07
CA ALA A 45 4.48 -6.22 16.22
C ALA A 45 5.15 -5.32 17.26
N THR A 46 6.50 -5.29 17.33
CA THR A 46 7.24 -4.40 18.22
C THR A 46 8.35 -3.66 17.48
N GLY A 47 8.46 -2.35 17.73
CA GLY A 47 9.53 -1.53 17.18
C GLY A 47 9.33 -1.06 15.74
N TYR A 48 8.11 -1.16 15.19
CA TYR A 48 7.76 -0.67 13.86
C TYR A 48 6.60 0.33 13.92
N LYS A 49 6.53 1.19 12.91
CA LYS A 49 5.39 2.09 12.67
C LYS A 49 4.96 2.03 11.22
N VAL A 50 3.66 2.19 10.99
CA VAL A 50 3.14 2.37 9.63
C VAL A 50 3.69 3.69 9.11
N ARG A 51 4.21 3.66 7.88
CA ARG A 51 4.73 4.82 7.17
C ARG A 51 3.78 5.32 6.11
N SER A 52 3.14 4.41 5.39
CA SER A 52 2.26 4.76 4.28
C SER A 52 1.28 3.62 4.01
N VAL A 53 0.10 3.97 3.51
CA VAL A 53 -0.94 3.03 3.10
C VAL A 53 -1.48 3.43 1.74
N ARG A 54 -1.75 2.45 0.87
CA ARG A 54 -2.36 2.64 -0.45
C ARG A 54 -3.40 1.57 -0.73
N CYS A 55 -4.63 1.99 -1.03
CA CYS A 55 -5.66 1.07 -1.53
C CYS A 55 -5.25 0.53 -2.90
N THR A 56 -5.60 -0.73 -3.16
CA THR A 56 -5.41 -1.37 -4.46
C THR A 56 -6.76 -1.52 -5.17
N PRO A 57 -6.76 -1.61 -6.50
CA PRO A 57 -7.96 -1.97 -7.27
C PRO A 57 -8.27 -3.48 -7.22
N LEU A 58 -7.48 -4.29 -6.51
CA LEU A 58 -7.72 -5.73 -6.35
C LEU A 58 -8.91 -6.04 -5.44
N GLY A 59 -9.35 -5.05 -4.66
CA GLY A 59 -10.60 -5.13 -3.90
C GLY A 59 -11.82 -5.14 -4.82
N ASN A 60 -12.99 -5.34 -4.21
CA ASN A 60 -14.27 -5.21 -4.89
C ASN A 60 -15.22 -4.36 -4.02
N GLY A 61 -16.48 -4.20 -4.44
CA GLY A 61 -17.43 -3.34 -3.73
C GLY A 61 -17.66 -3.71 -2.24
N SER A 62 -17.40 -4.98 -1.86
CA SER A 62 -17.56 -5.49 -0.49
C SER A 62 -16.24 -5.67 0.26
N ASN A 63 -15.13 -5.92 -0.44
CA ASN A 63 -13.83 -6.21 0.14
C ASN A 63 -12.80 -5.14 -0.24
N LEU A 64 -12.10 -4.62 0.75
CA LEU A 64 -10.98 -3.71 0.51
C LEU A 64 -9.69 -4.48 0.52
N VAL A 65 -8.82 -4.15 -0.42
CA VAL A 65 -7.44 -4.61 -0.44
C VAL A 65 -6.54 -3.39 -0.44
N PHE A 66 -5.53 -3.38 0.43
CA PHE A 66 -4.60 -2.27 0.54
C PHE A 66 -3.21 -2.75 0.93
N VAL A 67 -2.21 -1.96 0.55
CA VAL A 67 -0.81 -2.17 0.92
C VAL A 67 -0.45 -1.19 2.02
N ALA A 68 0.27 -1.66 3.03
CA ALA A 68 0.86 -0.85 4.08
C ALA A 68 2.38 -1.06 4.14
N ALA A 69 3.13 0.02 4.28
CA ALA A 69 4.57 0.00 4.54
C ALA A 69 4.84 0.28 6.02
N TYR A 70 5.79 -0.46 6.58
CA TYR A 70 6.21 -0.35 7.97
C TYR A 70 7.71 -0.08 8.01
N ASN A 71 8.10 0.91 8.79
CA ASN A 71 9.50 1.22 9.06
C ASN A 71 9.82 0.89 10.50
N ALA A 72 11.04 0.39 10.73
CA ALA A 72 11.57 0.31 12.09
C ALA A 72 11.60 1.70 12.73
N ILE A 73 11.26 1.78 14.01
CA ILE A 73 11.40 2.96 14.85
C ILE A 73 12.89 3.16 15.18
N SER A 74 13.60 2.06 15.42
CA SER A 74 15.04 2.06 15.68
C SER A 74 15.85 2.34 14.40
N LEU A 75 16.87 3.21 14.52
CA LEU A 75 17.77 3.60 13.43
C LEU A 75 19.04 2.73 13.35
N THR A 76 19.01 1.50 13.89
CA THR A 76 20.16 0.59 13.83
C THR A 76 20.47 0.12 12.40
N SER A 77 21.71 -0.30 12.17
CA SER A 77 22.16 -0.87 10.89
C SER A 77 21.42 -2.16 10.48
N LYS A 78 20.75 -2.83 11.42
CA LYS A 78 19.94 -4.03 11.18
C LYS A 78 18.47 -3.72 10.87
N ARG A 79 18.10 -2.44 10.74
CA ARG A 79 16.71 -2.04 10.47
C ARG A 79 16.22 -2.69 9.18
N LYS A 80 14.98 -3.17 9.23
CA LYS A 80 14.25 -3.63 8.05
C LYS A 80 13.07 -2.71 7.83
N SER A 81 12.58 -2.69 6.61
CA SER A 81 11.22 -2.23 6.34
C SER A 81 10.40 -3.41 5.86
N PHE A 82 9.09 -3.29 6.04
CA PHE A 82 8.15 -4.33 5.63
C PHE A 82 7.06 -3.74 4.75
N LEU A 83 6.58 -4.57 3.84
CA LEU A 83 5.32 -4.38 3.14
C LEU A 83 4.34 -5.44 3.61
N ALA A 84 3.09 -5.04 3.82
CA ALA A 84 2.00 -5.96 4.05
C ALA A 84 0.84 -5.68 3.10
N LEU A 85 0.28 -6.74 2.51
CA LEU A 85 -0.99 -6.69 1.81
C LEU A 85 -2.09 -7.09 2.81
N TRP A 86 -3.13 -6.26 2.90
CA TRP A 86 -4.25 -6.47 3.79
C TRP A 86 -5.53 -6.68 3.00
N ALA A 87 -6.42 -7.52 3.54
CA ALA A 87 -7.77 -7.69 3.04
C ALA A 87 -8.76 -7.45 4.18
N TYR A 88 -9.72 -6.56 3.94
CA TYR A 88 -10.84 -6.30 4.84
C TYR A 88 -12.15 -6.70 4.18
N SER A 89 -12.87 -7.63 4.82
CA SER A 89 -14.22 -8.00 4.42
C SER A 89 -15.24 -7.17 5.20
N ARG A 90 -16.06 -6.40 4.47
CA ARG A 90 -17.15 -5.64 5.08
C ARG A 90 -18.25 -6.54 5.62
N GLU A 91 -18.56 -7.61 4.92
CA GLU A 91 -19.61 -8.55 5.34
C GLU A 91 -19.26 -9.20 6.67
N LYS A 92 -18.03 -9.72 6.77
CA LYS A 92 -17.54 -10.39 7.99
C LYS A 92 -16.99 -9.45 9.04
N GLN A 93 -16.90 -8.14 8.74
CA GLN A 93 -16.20 -7.14 9.56
C GLN A 93 -14.79 -7.61 9.98
N ALA A 94 -14.12 -8.35 9.08
CA ALA A 94 -12.90 -9.06 9.37
C ALA A 94 -11.74 -8.46 8.57
N LEU A 95 -10.68 -8.09 9.28
CA LEU A 95 -9.42 -7.62 8.71
C LEU A 95 -8.38 -8.72 8.88
N ARG A 96 -7.69 -9.07 7.79
CA ARG A 96 -6.61 -10.04 7.83
C ARG A 96 -5.42 -9.59 6.98
N THR A 97 -4.24 -9.97 7.44
CA THR A 97 -3.03 -9.88 6.63
C THR A 97 -3.06 -10.99 5.58
N VAL A 98 -2.81 -10.64 4.32
CA VAL A 98 -2.69 -11.60 3.21
C VAL A 98 -1.24 -12.04 3.06
N ILE A 99 -0.32 -11.08 3.05
CA ILE A 99 1.13 -11.33 2.99
C ILE A 99 1.89 -10.23 3.71
N VAL A 100 3.02 -10.59 4.32
CA VAL A 100 4.00 -9.67 4.90
C VAL A 100 5.37 -10.07 4.39
N ARG A 101 6.15 -9.11 3.86
CA ARG A 101 7.55 -9.35 3.50
C ARG A 101 8.43 -8.19 3.88
N SER A 102 9.66 -8.52 4.27
CA SER A 102 10.70 -7.50 4.41
C SER A 102 11.14 -7.04 3.03
N THR A 103 11.44 -5.75 2.89
CA THR A 103 12.02 -5.19 1.67
C THR A 103 13.47 -5.66 1.46
N GLY A 104 14.15 -6.24 2.47
CA GLY A 104 15.49 -6.83 2.32
C GLY A 104 16.65 -5.84 2.09
N ARG A 105 16.37 -4.54 1.94
CA ARG A 105 17.35 -3.52 1.51
C ARG A 105 17.90 -2.60 2.61
N GLY A 106 17.49 -2.78 3.87
CA GLY A 106 18.03 -2.03 5.02
C GLY A 106 17.61 -0.54 5.11
N ASP A 107 16.91 -0.03 4.11
CA ASP A 107 16.40 1.33 4.10
C ASP A 107 14.95 1.43 4.55
N GLY A 108 14.63 2.57 5.17
CA GLY A 108 13.26 2.98 5.46
C GLY A 108 12.46 3.25 4.19
N VAL A 109 11.18 2.90 4.17
CA VAL A 109 10.25 3.37 3.14
C VAL A 109 10.02 4.87 3.30
N SER A 110 10.05 5.61 2.20
CA SER A 110 9.69 7.03 2.15
C SER A 110 8.29 7.24 1.57
N SER A 111 7.88 6.42 0.59
CA SER A 111 6.62 6.55 -0.13
C SER A 111 6.15 5.23 -0.75
N LEU A 112 4.84 5.12 -0.99
CA LEU A 112 4.17 3.99 -1.66
C LEU A 112 3.26 4.45 -2.80
N CYS A 113 3.18 3.64 -3.85
CA CYS A 113 2.11 3.68 -4.86
C CYS A 113 1.74 2.27 -5.31
N VAL A 114 0.59 2.16 -5.95
CA VAL A 114 0.08 0.92 -6.54
C VAL A 114 -0.29 1.21 -7.99
N SER A 115 0.01 0.27 -8.88
CA SER A 115 -0.36 0.33 -10.31
C SER A 115 -1.87 0.37 -10.48
N SER A 116 -2.33 0.88 -11.63
CA SER A 116 -3.77 0.97 -11.93
C SER A 116 -4.48 -0.37 -12.02
N CYS A 117 -3.77 -1.47 -12.29
CA CYS A 117 -4.32 -2.82 -12.23
C CYS A 117 -4.07 -3.53 -10.90
N GLY A 118 -3.31 -2.91 -9.98
CA GLY A 118 -3.07 -3.44 -8.65
C GLY A 118 -1.96 -4.48 -8.55
N ASN A 119 -1.50 -5.06 -9.66
CA ASN A 119 -0.51 -6.15 -9.67
C ASN A 119 0.89 -5.71 -9.24
N PHE A 120 1.20 -4.42 -9.32
CA PHE A 120 2.50 -3.88 -8.93
C PHE A 120 2.39 -2.86 -7.81
N THR A 121 3.33 -2.94 -6.88
CA THR A 121 3.53 -2.00 -5.77
C THR A 121 4.89 -1.33 -5.92
N GLY A 122 4.88 -0.01 -6.02
CA GLY A 122 6.09 0.79 -5.99
C GLY A 122 6.45 1.19 -4.56
N VAL A 123 7.74 1.14 -4.23
CA VAL A 123 8.31 1.69 -2.99
C VAL A 123 9.41 2.70 -3.31
N GLY A 124 9.29 3.92 -2.79
CA GLY A 124 10.42 4.85 -2.68
C GLY A 124 11.14 4.64 -1.35
N SER A 125 12.48 4.62 -1.38
CA SER A 125 13.36 4.47 -0.23
C SER A 125 13.77 5.82 0.37
N MET A 126 14.11 5.84 1.66
CA MET A 126 14.84 6.95 2.28
C MET A 126 16.32 6.96 1.86
N GLY A 127 16.85 5.86 1.31
CA GLY A 127 18.21 5.76 0.76
C GLY A 127 18.35 6.19 -0.71
N GLY A 128 17.30 6.80 -1.29
CA GLY A 128 17.33 7.31 -2.69
C GLY A 128 17.07 6.25 -3.77
N SER A 129 16.71 5.04 -3.38
CA SER A 129 16.33 3.96 -4.31
C SER A 129 14.82 3.91 -4.52
N VAL A 130 14.41 3.30 -5.62
CA VAL A 130 13.03 2.92 -5.89
C VAL A 130 12.98 1.44 -6.23
N TYR A 131 11.94 0.78 -5.75
CA TYR A 131 11.71 -0.65 -5.91
C TYR A 131 10.32 -0.89 -6.48
N ILE A 132 10.19 -1.91 -7.31
CA ILE A 132 8.91 -2.41 -7.80
C ILE A 132 8.76 -3.84 -7.29
N PHE A 133 7.62 -4.12 -6.67
CA PHE A 133 7.24 -5.43 -6.17
C PHE A 133 6.02 -5.94 -6.92
N ASP A 134 5.95 -7.26 -7.12
CA ASP A 134 4.68 -7.93 -7.35
C ASP A 134 3.81 -7.78 -6.10
N THR A 135 2.59 -7.25 -6.24
CA THR A 135 1.70 -6.97 -5.10
C THR A 135 1.17 -8.25 -4.44
N HIS A 136 0.95 -9.32 -5.20
CA HIS A 136 0.37 -10.56 -4.70
C HIS A 136 1.39 -11.36 -3.88
N GLU A 137 2.65 -11.31 -4.29
CA GLU A 137 3.73 -12.04 -3.63
C GLU A 137 4.63 -11.16 -2.74
N MET A 138 4.51 -9.84 -2.85
CA MET A 138 5.46 -8.86 -2.30
C MET A 138 6.92 -9.21 -2.63
N LYS A 139 7.14 -9.75 -3.84
CA LYS A 139 8.45 -10.14 -4.36
C LYS A 139 9.05 -8.97 -5.14
N GLU A 140 10.28 -8.60 -4.83
CA GLU A 140 11.00 -7.55 -5.56
C GLU A 140 11.21 -8.00 -7.01
N LEU A 141 10.78 -7.19 -7.96
CA LEU A 141 10.95 -7.43 -9.40
C LEU A 141 12.12 -6.60 -9.94
N ILE A 142 12.19 -5.32 -9.54
CA ILE A 142 13.19 -4.36 -10.03
C ILE A 142 13.59 -3.41 -8.90
N ALA A 143 14.86 -2.99 -8.91
CA ALA A 143 15.43 -1.95 -8.07
C ALA A 143 16.24 -0.96 -8.92
N PHE A 144 16.04 0.33 -8.71
CA PHE A 144 16.84 1.39 -9.33
C PHE A 144 17.27 2.43 -8.30
N LYS A 145 18.50 2.93 -8.45
CA LYS A 145 19.05 3.99 -7.61
C LYS A 145 18.89 5.32 -8.34
N VAL A 146 18.19 6.27 -7.72
CA VAL A 146 17.99 7.60 -8.30
C VAL A 146 19.09 8.51 -7.78
N LYS A 147 19.77 9.23 -8.68
CA LYS A 147 20.88 10.13 -8.31
C LYS A 147 20.40 11.38 -7.57
N GLU A 148 19.13 11.77 -7.75
CA GLU A 148 18.54 12.96 -7.14
C GLU A 148 17.16 12.68 -6.55
N PHE A 149 16.96 13.05 -5.28
CA PHE A 149 15.74 12.76 -4.52
C PHE A 149 14.47 13.41 -5.11
N GLN A 150 14.60 14.57 -5.76
CA GLN A 150 13.47 15.30 -6.33
C GLN A 150 12.77 14.48 -7.43
N TYR A 151 13.52 13.65 -8.15
CA TYR A 151 12.99 12.80 -9.22
C TYR A 151 12.38 11.49 -8.72
N VAL A 152 12.53 11.14 -7.44
CA VAL A 152 12.01 9.88 -6.92
C VAL A 152 10.50 9.81 -7.11
N LYS A 153 9.73 10.88 -6.86
CA LYS A 153 8.27 10.88 -7.04
C LYS A 153 7.84 10.83 -8.51
N ASP A 154 8.61 11.44 -9.40
CA ASP A 154 8.29 11.55 -10.82
C ASP A 154 8.73 10.29 -11.58
N CYS A 155 9.94 9.79 -11.34
CA CYS A 155 10.39 8.46 -11.75
C CYS A 155 9.48 7.36 -11.20
N PHE A 156 8.88 7.54 -10.03
CA PHE A 156 7.97 6.56 -9.44
C PHE A 156 6.62 6.50 -10.16
N LYS A 157 6.05 7.65 -10.50
CA LYS A 157 4.83 7.69 -11.32
C LYS A 157 5.12 7.17 -12.73
N GLU A 158 6.25 7.54 -13.31
CA GLU A 158 6.60 7.08 -14.65
C GLU A 158 7.03 5.62 -14.70
N ALA A 159 7.78 5.10 -13.73
CA ALA A 159 8.12 3.67 -13.69
C ALA A 159 6.86 2.78 -13.58
N MET A 160 5.83 3.25 -12.86
CA MET A 160 4.55 2.56 -12.74
C MET A 160 3.61 2.77 -13.94
N LYS A 161 3.87 3.78 -14.77
CA LYS A 161 3.22 3.93 -16.09
C LYS A 161 3.96 3.12 -17.15
N LEU A 162 5.29 3.10 -17.11
CA LEU A 162 6.17 2.37 -18.02
C LEU A 162 6.14 0.87 -17.78
N SER A 163 5.78 0.39 -16.58
CA SER A 163 5.52 -1.03 -16.34
C SER A 163 4.46 -1.59 -17.29
N ARG A 164 3.55 -0.73 -17.78
CA ARG A 164 2.58 -1.07 -18.84
C ARG A 164 3.25 -1.46 -20.14
N HIS A 165 4.30 -0.74 -20.54
CA HIS A 165 5.03 -0.96 -21.79
C HIS A 165 6.15 -1.99 -21.66
N LEU A 166 6.88 -2.00 -20.54
CA LEU A 166 8.02 -2.90 -20.33
C LEU A 166 7.63 -4.34 -20.05
N PHE A 167 6.45 -4.57 -19.46
CA PHE A 167 5.98 -5.91 -19.11
C PHE A 167 4.76 -6.37 -19.90
N GLY A 168 4.18 -5.54 -20.77
CA GLY A 168 2.93 -5.86 -21.48
C GLY A 168 1.76 -6.19 -20.54
N LEU A 169 1.86 -5.78 -19.29
CA LEU A 169 0.96 -6.18 -18.20
C LEU A 169 0.31 -4.91 -17.65
N CYS A 170 -0.94 -4.72 -18.10
CA CYS A 170 -1.84 -3.58 -17.83
C CYS A 170 -1.54 -2.29 -18.62
#